data_AF-A0AB33J2U0-F1
#
_entry.id   AF-A0AB33J2U0-F1
#
_cell.length_a   1.000
_cell.length_b   1.000
_cell.length_c   1.000
_cell.angle_alpha   90.00
_cell.angle_beta   90.00
_cell.angle_gamma   90.00
#
_symmetry.space_group_name_H-M   'P 1'
#
loop_
_entity.id
_entity.type
_entity.pdbx_description
1 polymer ?
#
loop_
_entity_poly.entity_id
_entity_poly.type
_entity_poly.pdbx_seq_one_letter_code
_entity_poly.pdbx_strand_id
1 'polypeptide(L)'
;MKKIVLTIVAMLSMTMAFAEGENTNATNVVAAYDMNVNFNKLADALSLSVDQIDGVKDIHKTFAVEMLNAANAPVSERKSMKDKAIAKDLKYMHYVLDNGQYRKYLMLLNATLNNRGIND
;
A
#
# COMPACT_ATOMS: atom_id res chain seq x y z
N MET A 1 -10.10 -28.19 16.70
CA MET A 1 -9.61 -27.95 15.32
C MET A 1 -10.58 -27.01 14.62
N LYS A 2 -10.23 -25.72 14.50
CA LYS A 2 -11.08 -24.71 13.84
C LYS A 2 -10.55 -24.50 12.41
N LYS A 3 -11.42 -24.73 11.42
CA LYS A 3 -11.09 -24.68 10.00
C LYS A 3 -10.73 -23.24 9.62
N ILE A 4 -9.48 -23.01 9.23
CA ILE A 4 -9.06 -21.75 8.59
C ILE A 4 -9.42 -21.89 7.11
N VAL A 5 -10.45 -21.16 6.69
CA VAL A 5 -10.78 -21.02 5.26
C VAL A 5 -9.79 -20.03 4.67
N LEU A 6 -8.77 -20.56 4.00
CA LEU A 6 -7.79 -19.81 3.23
C LEU A 6 -8.48 -19.29 1.97
N THR A 7 -8.93 -18.05 1.97
CA THR A 7 -9.44 -17.41 0.75
C THR A 7 -8.24 -17.02 -0.11
N ILE A 8 -7.95 -17.80 -1.13
CA ILE A 8 -6.96 -17.49 -2.15
C ILE A 8 -7.53 -16.34 -2.99
N VAL A 9 -6.98 -15.14 -2.83
CA VAL A 9 -7.17 -14.07 -3.80
C VAL A 9 -6.48 -14.53 -5.07
N ALA A 10 -7.24 -14.75 -6.14
CA ALA A 10 -6.69 -15.03 -7.45
C ALA A 10 -5.82 -13.84 -7.85
N MET A 11 -4.50 -14.00 -7.75
CA MET A 11 -3.56 -13.12 -8.43
C MET A 11 -3.79 -13.35 -9.92
N LEU A 12 -4.56 -12.46 -10.54
CA LEU A 12 -4.59 -12.35 -12.00
C LEU A 12 -3.16 -12.00 -12.42
N SER A 13 -2.41 -13.03 -12.79
CA SER A 13 -1.15 -12.92 -13.49
C SER A 13 -1.43 -12.25 -14.82
N MET A 14 -1.29 -10.93 -14.89
CA MET A 14 -1.45 -10.18 -16.12
C MET A 14 -0.20 -10.37 -16.98
N THR A 15 -0.31 -11.27 -17.95
CA THR A 15 0.49 -11.27 -19.16
C THR A 15 0.40 -9.90 -19.83
N MET A 16 1.54 -9.21 -19.97
CA MET A 16 1.65 -7.94 -20.69
C MET A 16 1.43 -8.18 -22.18
N ALA A 17 0.17 -8.09 -22.62
CA ALA A 17 -0.15 -7.91 -24.04
C ALA A 17 -0.14 -6.40 -24.33
N PHE A 18 0.88 -5.95 -25.05
CA PHE A 18 1.00 -4.58 -25.53
C PHE A 18 -0.03 -4.33 -26.62
N ALA A 19 -1.17 -3.69 -26.30
CA ALA A 19 -1.98 -2.91 -27.22
C ALA A 19 -3.09 -2.11 -26.49
N GLU A 20 -3.23 -0.85 -26.90
CA GLU A 20 -4.41 0.03 -26.80
C GLU A 20 -4.83 0.65 -25.45
N GLY A 21 -4.66 1.97 -25.38
CA GLY A 21 -5.55 2.89 -24.67
C GLY A 21 -4.87 3.69 -23.54
N GLU A 22 -4.73 5.00 -23.70
CA GLU A 22 -4.34 5.88 -22.58
C GLU A 22 -5.29 5.74 -21.37
N ASN A 23 -6.56 5.37 -21.63
CA ASN A 23 -7.60 5.26 -20.61
C ASN A 23 -7.54 3.94 -19.80
N THR A 24 -7.12 2.82 -20.43
CA THR A 24 -6.89 1.55 -19.74
C THR A 24 -5.64 1.64 -18.86
N ASN A 25 -4.60 2.33 -19.31
CA ASN A 25 -3.41 2.63 -18.51
C ASN A 25 -3.75 3.47 -17.26
N ALA A 26 -4.54 4.53 -17.41
CA ALA A 26 -4.93 5.38 -16.27
C ALA A 26 -5.75 4.60 -15.21
N THR A 27 -6.72 3.80 -15.65
CA THR A 27 -7.54 2.97 -14.73
C THR A 27 -6.68 1.94 -13.99
N ASN A 28 -5.72 1.31 -14.70
CA ASN A 28 -4.80 0.34 -14.11
C ASN A 28 -3.83 1.00 -13.12
N VAL A 29 -3.34 2.21 -13.38
CA VAL A 29 -2.48 2.96 -12.45
C VAL A 29 -3.25 3.33 -11.18
N VAL A 30 -4.48 3.83 -11.29
CA VAL A 30 -5.28 4.17 -10.10
C VAL A 30 -5.55 2.93 -9.24
N ALA A 31 -5.89 1.80 -9.86
CA ALA A 31 -6.10 0.55 -9.15
C ALA A 31 -4.83 0.05 -8.44
N ALA A 32 -3.66 0.17 -9.08
CA ALA A 32 -2.39 -0.21 -8.44
C ALA A 32 -2.10 0.66 -7.20
N TYR A 33 -2.38 1.96 -7.27
CA TYR A 33 -2.10 2.92 -6.20
C TYR A 33 -3.19 2.97 -5.11
N ASP A 34 -4.28 2.22 -5.23
CA ASP A 34 -5.31 2.11 -4.20
C ASP A 34 -4.81 1.29 -3.00
N MET A 35 -4.17 1.95 -2.03
CA MET A 35 -3.56 1.32 -0.85
C MET A 35 -4.59 0.89 0.22
N ASN A 36 -5.81 0.56 -0.19
CA ASN A 36 -6.79 -0.02 0.72
C ASN A 36 -6.23 -1.31 1.37
N VAL A 37 -6.43 -1.43 2.68
CA VAL A 37 -5.94 -2.54 3.50
C VAL A 37 -7.02 -2.96 4.48
N ASN A 38 -7.10 -4.27 4.75
CA ASN A 38 -7.84 -4.73 5.92
C ASN A 38 -7.05 -4.33 7.17
N PHE A 39 -7.50 -3.26 7.82
CA PHE A 39 -6.80 -2.70 8.97
C PHE A 39 -6.66 -3.70 10.13
N ASN A 40 -7.67 -4.54 10.39
CA ASN A 40 -7.59 -5.55 11.45
C ASN A 40 -6.45 -6.54 11.17
N LYS A 41 -6.26 -6.94 9.90
CA LYS A 41 -5.15 -7.81 9.51
C LYS A 41 -3.80 -7.13 9.60
N LEU A 42 -3.72 -5.84 9.28
CA LEU A 42 -2.50 -5.06 9.48
C LEU A 42 -2.15 -4.95 10.96
N ALA A 43 -3.14 -4.66 11.81
CA ALA A 43 -2.97 -4.57 13.25
C ALA A 43 -2.51 -5.91 13.86
N ASP A 44 -3.14 -7.02 13.46
CA ASP A 44 -2.74 -8.37 13.85
C ASP A 44 -1.32 -8.70 13.38
N ALA A 45 -0.99 -8.36 12.12
CA ALA A 45 0.32 -8.63 11.55
C ALA A 45 1.41 -7.85 12.30
N LEU A 46 1.16 -6.61 12.68
CA LEU A 46 2.13 -5.79 13.42
C LEU A 46 2.06 -6.00 14.94
N SER A 47 1.13 -6.83 15.44
CA SER A 47 0.88 -6.97 16.87
C SER A 47 0.71 -5.61 17.58
N LEU A 48 -0.13 -4.74 17.01
CA LEU A 48 -0.33 -3.39 17.54
C LEU A 48 -0.96 -3.41 18.93
N SER A 49 -0.51 -2.52 19.81
CA SER A 49 -1.23 -2.21 21.03
C SER A 49 -2.49 -1.39 20.74
N VAL A 50 -3.41 -1.35 21.71
CA VAL A 50 -4.64 -0.53 21.60
C VAL A 50 -4.30 0.94 21.35
N ASP A 51 -3.24 1.44 21.99
CA ASP A 51 -2.80 2.84 21.85
C ASP A 51 -2.21 3.14 20.47
N GLN A 52 -1.67 2.13 19.77
CA GLN A 52 -1.07 2.29 18.44
C GLN A 52 -2.11 2.23 17.32
N ILE A 53 -3.26 1.57 17.55
CA ILE A 53 -4.25 1.28 16.52
C ILE A 53 -4.71 2.54 15.78
N ASP A 54 -5.15 3.56 16.50
CA ASP A 54 -5.70 4.75 15.87
C ASP A 54 -4.61 5.55 15.13
N GLY A 55 -3.41 5.64 15.72
CA GLY A 55 -2.26 6.28 15.09
C GLY A 55 -1.88 5.64 13.76
N VAL A 56 -1.71 4.30 13.74
CA VAL A 56 -1.38 3.57 12.50
C VAL A 56 -2.52 3.70 11.47
N LYS A 57 -3.77 3.62 11.92
CA LYS A 57 -4.93 3.73 11.03
C LYS A 57 -5.00 5.09 10.34
N ASP A 58 -4.77 6.17 11.08
CA ASP A 58 -4.89 7.52 10.54
C ASP A 58 -3.70 7.90 9.65
N ILE A 59 -2.50 7.42 9.98
CA ILE A 59 -1.32 7.53 9.10
C ILE A 59 -1.60 6.78 7.79
N HIS A 60 -2.04 5.51 7.85
CA HIS A 60 -2.27 4.69 6.65
C HIS A 60 -3.39 5.26 5.76
N LYS A 61 -4.47 5.79 6.34
CA LYS A 61 -5.52 6.48 5.55
C LYS A 61 -4.95 7.68 4.80
N THR A 62 -4.12 8.48 5.46
CA THR A 62 -3.47 9.64 4.82
C THR A 62 -2.57 9.19 3.68
N PHE A 63 -1.76 8.16 3.91
CA PHE A 63 -0.91 7.55 2.89
C PHE A 63 -1.71 7.05 1.68
N ALA A 64 -2.83 6.35 1.90
CA ALA A 64 -3.67 5.86 0.81
C ALA A 64 -4.25 6.99 -0.06
N VAL A 65 -4.68 8.09 0.57
CA VAL A 65 -5.14 9.29 -0.16
C VAL A 65 -4.00 9.93 -0.96
N GLU A 66 -2.81 10.05 -0.37
CA GLU A 66 -1.66 10.64 -1.05
C GLU A 66 -1.18 9.80 -2.23
N MET A 67 -1.23 8.47 -2.12
CA MET A 67 -0.96 7.55 -3.23
C MET A 67 -1.98 7.69 -4.34
N LEU A 68 -3.28 7.77 -4.03
CA LEU A 68 -4.32 8.03 -5.03
C LEU A 68 -4.14 9.40 -5.71
N ASN A 69 -3.73 10.43 -4.97
CA ASN A 69 -3.40 11.72 -5.55
C ASN A 69 -2.20 11.62 -6.51
N ALA A 70 -1.16 10.85 -6.18
CA ALA A 70 -0.04 10.59 -7.07
C ALA A 70 -0.48 9.85 -8.34
N ALA A 71 -1.39 8.88 -8.23
CA ALA A 71 -1.91 8.12 -9.36
C ALA A 71 -2.62 9.02 -10.40
N ASN A 72 -3.39 9.99 -9.90
CA ASN A 72 -4.13 10.95 -10.72
C ASN A 72 -3.28 12.13 -11.21
N ALA A 73 -2.04 12.26 -10.75
CA ALA A 73 -1.14 13.33 -11.17
C ALA A 73 -0.58 13.09 -12.59
N PRO A 74 -0.09 14.15 -13.27
CA PRO A 74 0.67 14.01 -14.50
C PRO A 74 1.83 13.04 -14.34
N VAL A 75 2.18 12.30 -15.41
CA VAL A 75 3.25 11.28 -15.39
C VAL A 75 4.59 11.87 -14.93
N SER A 76 4.87 13.13 -15.28
CA SER A 76 6.06 13.87 -14.87
C SER A 76 6.16 14.11 -13.36
N GLU A 77 5.05 14.17 -12.64
CA GLU A 77 4.98 14.48 -11.21
C GLU A 77 4.72 13.24 -10.35
N ARG A 78 4.08 12.22 -10.92
CA ARG A 78 3.66 10.99 -10.24
C ARG A 78 4.76 10.36 -9.40
N LYS A 79 5.97 10.22 -9.95
CA LYS A 79 7.10 9.62 -9.23
C LYS A 79 7.44 10.41 -7.97
N SER A 80 7.55 11.73 -8.08
CA SER A 80 7.88 12.60 -6.94
C SER A 80 6.79 12.55 -5.87
N MET A 81 5.52 12.57 -6.27
CA MET A 81 4.38 12.49 -5.33
C MET A 81 4.31 11.14 -4.62
N LYS A 82 4.50 10.03 -5.36
CA LYS A 82 4.63 8.67 -4.82
C LYS A 82 5.74 8.61 -3.77
N ASP A 83 6.95 9.01 -4.14
CA ASP A 83 8.13 8.93 -3.27
C ASP A 83 7.94 9.76 -2.00
N LYS A 84 7.29 10.93 -2.13
CA LYS A 84 6.94 11.80 -0.99
C LYS A 84 5.89 11.15 -0.08
N ALA A 85 4.87 10.51 -0.63
CA ALA A 85 3.84 9.81 0.14
C ALA A 85 4.46 8.66 0.95
N ILE A 86 5.30 7.83 0.30
CA ILE A 86 6.02 6.72 0.95
C ILE A 86 6.94 7.25 2.06
N ALA A 87 7.74 8.28 1.78
CA ALA A 87 8.67 8.83 2.77
C ALA A 87 7.93 9.41 4.00
N LYS A 88 6.79 10.08 3.77
CA LYS A 88 5.96 10.66 4.83
C LYS A 88 5.31 9.57 5.69
N ASP A 89 4.73 8.56 5.06
CA ASP A 89 4.14 7.40 5.72
C ASP A 89 5.17 6.70 6.62
N LEU A 90 6.33 6.35 6.07
CA LEU A 90 7.41 5.70 6.82
C LEU A 90 7.90 6.54 8.00
N LYS A 91 8.08 7.85 7.79
CA LYS A 91 8.46 8.77 8.86
C LYS A 91 7.45 8.75 10.01
N TYR A 92 6.15 8.79 9.70
CA TYR A 92 5.11 8.84 10.72
C TYR A 92 4.85 7.49 11.38
N MET A 93 4.92 6.39 10.64
CA MET A 93 4.84 5.05 11.19
C MET A 93 5.97 4.80 12.20
N HIS A 94 7.18 5.31 11.95
CA HIS A 94 8.29 5.19 12.89
C HIS A 94 8.07 5.93 14.23
N TYR A 95 7.19 6.94 14.28
CA TYR A 95 6.85 7.59 15.56
C TYR A 95 5.86 6.77 16.41
N VAL A 96 5.07 5.89 15.79
CA VAL A 96 4.01 5.13 16.46
C VAL A 96 4.42 3.68 16.72
N LEU A 97 5.18 3.10 15.81
CA LEU A 97 5.63 1.70 15.87
C LEU A 97 6.97 1.57 16.60
N ASP A 98 7.15 0.47 17.32
CA ASP A 98 8.48 0.08 17.79
C ASP A 98 9.37 -0.42 16.63
N ASN A 99 10.66 -0.62 16.89
CA ASN A 99 11.62 -1.04 15.86
C ASN A 99 11.27 -2.38 15.18
N GLY A 100 10.71 -3.34 15.92
CA GLY A 100 10.31 -4.64 15.37
C GLY A 100 9.08 -4.51 14.48
N GLN A 101 8.07 -3.78 14.97
CA GLN A 101 6.86 -3.47 14.23
C GLN A 101 7.16 -2.66 12.96
N TYR A 102 8.01 -1.63 13.05
CA TYR A 102 8.40 -0.80 11.92
C TYR A 102 9.14 -1.58 10.84
N ARG A 103 10.08 -2.46 11.22
CA ARG A 103 10.75 -3.37 10.26
C ARG A 103 9.77 -4.29 9.56
N LYS A 104 8.79 -4.83 10.28
CA LYS A 104 7.74 -5.67 9.69
C LYS A 104 6.85 -4.87 8.76
N TYR A 105 6.49 -3.64 9.13
CA TYR A 105 5.74 -2.72 8.29
C TYR A 105 6.48 -2.40 6.99
N LEU A 106 7.79 -2.07 7.06
CA LEU A 106 8.63 -1.87 5.88
C LEU A 106 8.61 -3.06 4.93
N MET A 107 8.74 -4.28 5.47
CA MET A 107 8.69 -5.50 4.67
C MET A 107 7.33 -5.67 3.98
N LEU A 108 6.23 -5.45 4.70
CA LEU A 108 4.87 -5.55 4.16
C LEU A 108 4.62 -4.47 3.09
N LEU A 109 5.03 -3.23 3.33
CA LEU A 109 4.87 -2.14 2.39
C LEU A 109 5.69 -2.40 1.12
N ASN A 110 6.96 -2.79 1.26
CA ASN A 110 7.81 -3.10 0.12
C ASN A 110 7.25 -4.26 -0.73
N ALA A 111 6.81 -5.35 -0.09
CA ALA A 111 6.15 -6.45 -0.79
C ALA A 111 4.88 -5.98 -1.52
N THR A 112 4.08 -5.12 -0.88
CA THR A 112 2.87 -4.55 -1.48
C THR A 112 3.19 -3.70 -2.71
N LEU A 113 4.17 -2.80 -2.62
CA LEU A 113 4.59 -1.93 -3.72
C LEU A 113 5.17 -2.74 -4.91
N ASN A 114 5.98 -3.76 -4.64
CA ASN A 114 6.50 -4.67 -5.66
C ASN A 114 5.38 -5.45 -6.35
N ASN A 115 4.48 -6.06 -5.58
CA ASN A 115 3.39 -6.87 -6.11
C ASN A 115 2.39 -6.05 -6.96
N ARG A 116 2.38 -4.73 -6.78
CA ARG A 116 1.53 -3.79 -7.53
C ARG A 116 2.26 -3.09 -8.68
N GLY A 117 3.55 -3.37 -8.92
CA GLY A 117 4.34 -2.71 -9.96
C GLY A 117 4.54 -1.21 -9.71
N ILE A 118 4.74 -0.82 -8.45
CA ILE A 118 4.93 0.59 -8.05
C ILE A 118 6.41 0.90 -7.77
N ASN A 119 7.18 -0.11 -7.37
CA ASN A 119 8.62 -0.04 -7.17
C ASN A 119 9.36 -0.15 -8.51
N ASP A 120 9.12 0.85 -9.35
CA ASP A 120 9.81 1.09 -10.62
C ASP A 120 10.71 2.34 -10.51
#